data_AF-A0A3S4KBL8-F1
#
_entry.id   AF-A0A3S4KBL8-F1
#
_cell.length_a   1.000
_cell.length_b   1.000
_cell.length_c   1.000
_cell.angle_alpha   90.00
_cell.angle_beta   90.00
_cell.angle_gamma   90.00
#
_symmetry.space_group_name_H-M   'P 1'
#
loop_
_entity.id
_entity.type
_entity.pdbx_description
1 polymer ?
#
loop_
_entity_poly.entity_id
_entity_poly.type
_entity_poly.pdbx_seq_one_letter_code
_entity_poly.pdbx_strand_id
1 'polypeptide(L)'
;MIVTSVLVGITEPFEFLFIFTAPLLWLIYSPAGRFFPDAGLACFTSGSAPLTVSSISSSITSPAGVSATRWPVFVALGLLETATMYLVGTFCITRLRLLTPGRETAAEDEHSQQANSEHPDKGALVIAGLGGKENVCAVGNCFTRLRIDVRDPRPYPTDAVERERREQRAD
;
A
#
# COMPACT_ATOMS: atom_id res chain seq x y z
N MET A 1 -0.89 -0.75 -8.50
CA MET A 1 -1.35 0.40 -7.70
C MET A 1 -0.79 1.70 -8.26
N ILE A 2 0.54 1.83 -8.44
CA ILE A 2 1.14 3.04 -9.02
C ILE A 2 0.65 3.30 -10.46
N VAL A 3 0.56 2.25 -11.30
CA VAL A 3 0.10 2.36 -12.69
C VAL A 3 -1.34 2.91 -12.79
N THR A 4 -2.24 2.43 -11.93
CA THR A 4 -3.64 2.89 -11.91
C THR A 4 -3.75 4.35 -11.44
N SER A 5 -2.89 4.77 -10.50
CA SER A 5 -2.84 6.15 -10.03
C SER A 5 -2.34 7.12 -11.11
N VAL A 6 -1.34 6.75 -11.90
CA VAL A 6 -0.82 7.60 -12.99
C VAL A 6 -1.84 7.77 -14.13
N LEU A 7 -2.57 6.70 -14.45
CA LEU A 7 -3.52 6.70 -15.58
C LEU A 7 -4.84 7.42 -15.25
N VAL A 8 -5.37 7.18 -14.04
CA VAL A 8 -6.70 7.65 -13.61
C VAL A 8 -6.63 8.85 -12.66
N GLY A 9 -5.49 9.08 -12.00
CA GLY A 9 -5.31 10.14 -11.01
C GLY A 9 -5.85 9.81 -9.62
N ILE A 10 -6.21 8.56 -9.35
CA ILE A 10 -6.69 8.13 -8.03
C ILE A 10 -5.48 7.80 -7.15
N THR A 11 -5.18 8.67 -6.19
CA THR A 11 -4.04 8.56 -5.26
C THR A 11 -4.41 7.92 -3.92
N GLU A 12 -5.71 7.78 -3.61
CA GLU A 12 -6.22 7.17 -2.36
C GLU A 12 -5.51 5.86 -1.94
N PRO A 13 -5.34 4.83 -2.81
CA PRO A 13 -4.71 3.59 -2.38
C PRO A 13 -3.22 3.76 -2.03
N PHE A 14 -2.57 4.78 -2.58
CA PHE A 14 -1.19 5.11 -2.23
C PHE A 14 -1.12 5.87 -0.90
N GLU A 15 -2.03 6.81 -0.67
CA GLU A 15 -2.10 7.59 0.57
C GLU A 15 -2.39 6.72 1.80
N PHE A 16 -3.20 5.67 1.62
CA PHE A 16 -3.49 4.71 2.68
C PHE A 16 -2.27 3.90 3.14
N LEU A 17 -1.20 3.81 2.35
CA LEU A 17 0.04 3.11 2.74
C LEU A 17 0.80 3.83 3.86
N PHE A 18 0.63 5.14 4.00
CA PHE A 18 1.41 5.94 4.96
C PHE A 18 0.57 6.80 5.90
N ILE A 19 -0.73 6.97 5.67
CA ILE A 19 -1.59 7.70 6.63
C ILE A 19 -1.59 7.05 8.02
N PHE A 20 -1.52 5.71 8.08
CA PHE A 20 -1.50 4.96 9.33
C PHE A 20 -0.09 4.77 9.89
N THR A 21 0.92 4.65 9.03
CA THR A 21 2.30 4.35 9.44
C THR A 21 3.12 5.61 9.73
N ALA A 22 2.86 6.71 9.02
CA ALA A 22 3.63 7.95 9.07
C ALA A 22 2.72 9.20 8.92
N PRO A 23 1.88 9.53 9.91
CA PRO A 23 0.92 10.63 9.82
C PRO A 23 1.57 12.00 9.62
N LEU A 24 2.80 12.20 10.12
CA LEU A 24 3.59 13.41 9.88
C LEU A 24 3.97 13.58 8.40
N LEU A 25 4.28 12.49 7.71
CA LEU A 25 4.59 12.52 6.28
C LEU A 25 3.34 12.91 5.47
N TRP A 26 2.18 12.39 5.88
CA TRP A 26 0.91 12.72 5.25
C TRP A 26 0.53 14.21 5.40
N LEU A 27 0.80 14.80 6.56
CA LEU A 27 0.55 16.23 6.80
C LEU A 27 1.39 17.15 5.88
N ILE A 28 2.61 16.74 5.54
CA ILE A 28 3.50 17.48 4.62
C ILE A 28 3.10 17.22 3.17
N TYR A 29 2.69 15.99 2.86
CA TYR A 29 2.25 15.56 1.54
C TYR A 29 0.95 16.26 1.10
N SER A 30 -0.08 16.30 1.97
CA SER A 30 -1.41 16.86 1.66
C SER A 30 -1.40 18.25 1.02
N PRO A 31 -0.73 19.28 1.60
CA PRO A 31 -0.71 20.62 1.02
C PRO A 31 0.08 20.65 -0.29
N ALA A 32 1.17 19.89 -0.40
CA ALA A 32 1.94 19.82 -1.63
C ALA A 32 1.16 19.13 -2.75
N GLY A 33 0.41 18.07 -2.46
CA GLY A 33 -0.44 17.37 -3.43
C GLY A 33 -1.66 18.17 -3.87
N ARG A 34 -2.08 19.16 -3.09
CA ARG A 34 -3.18 20.07 -3.45
C ARG A 34 -2.69 21.30 -4.24
N PHE A 35 -1.51 21.79 -3.92
CA PHE A 35 -0.96 23.03 -4.49
C PHE A 35 -0.72 22.97 -6.01
N PHE A 36 -0.15 21.87 -6.53
CA PHE A 36 0.15 21.76 -7.97
C PHE A 36 -1.10 21.62 -8.86
N PRO A 37 -2.13 20.81 -8.51
CA PRO A 37 -3.40 20.80 -9.23
C PRO A 37 -4.13 22.15 -9.25
N ASP A 38 -4.16 22.85 -8.11
CA ASP A 38 -4.83 24.16 -8.01
C ASP A 38 -4.08 25.23 -8.83
N ALA A 39 -2.74 25.20 -8.84
CA ALA A 39 -1.92 26.05 -9.71
C ALA A 39 -2.10 25.73 -11.20
N GLY A 40 -2.26 24.45 -11.54
CA GLY A 40 -2.56 23.99 -12.90
C GLY A 40 -3.92 24.48 -13.39
N LEU A 41 -4.93 24.44 -12.52
CA LEU A 41 -6.27 24.94 -12.80
C LEU A 41 -6.28 26.46 -12.98
N ALA A 42 -5.57 27.23 -12.15
CA ALA A 42 -5.47 28.68 -12.31
C ALA A 42 -4.83 29.11 -13.65
N CYS A 43 -4.01 28.23 -14.25
CA CYS A 43 -3.36 28.48 -15.54
C CYS A 43 -4.22 28.12 -16.77
N PHE A 44 -5.34 27.41 -16.57
CA PHE A 44 -6.23 26.91 -17.63
C PHE A 44 -7.65 27.49 -17.52
N THR A 45 -8.11 28.09 -18.61
CA THR A 45 -9.46 28.69 -18.70
C THR A 45 -10.56 27.70 -19.10
N SER A 46 -10.22 26.48 -19.52
CA SER A 46 -11.20 25.45 -19.90
C SER A 46 -11.20 24.32 -18.86
N GLY A 47 -12.27 24.25 -18.06
CA GLY A 47 -12.71 23.10 -17.25
C GLY A 47 -11.64 22.07 -16.82
N SER A 48 -11.16 22.22 -15.59
CA SER A 48 -10.26 21.31 -14.87
C SER A 48 -10.61 19.83 -15.00
N ALA A 49 -9.61 19.04 -15.37
CA ALA A 49 -9.51 17.62 -15.08
C ALA A 49 -8.23 17.40 -14.22
N PRO A 50 -8.15 16.31 -13.43
CA PRO A 50 -6.96 16.03 -12.62
C PRO A 50 -5.69 15.97 -13.50
N LEU A 51 -4.52 16.29 -12.95
CA LEU A 51 -3.19 16.16 -13.60
C LEU A 51 -2.90 14.69 -13.95
N THR A 52 -3.54 14.21 -15.00
CA THR A 52 -3.50 12.81 -15.44
C THR A 52 -3.11 12.72 -16.89
N VAL A 53 -2.58 11.55 -17.26
CA VAL A 53 -2.27 11.20 -18.64
C VAL A 53 -3.51 11.31 -19.54
N SER A 54 -4.68 10.98 -19.00
CA SER A 54 -5.96 11.06 -19.71
C SER A 54 -6.33 12.51 -20.06
N SER A 55 -6.13 13.45 -19.14
CA SER A 55 -6.38 14.88 -19.34
C SER A 55 -5.41 15.52 -20.33
N ILE A 56 -4.14 15.08 -20.33
CA ILE A 56 -3.14 15.50 -21.31
C ILE A 56 -3.53 15.04 -22.71
N SER A 57 -3.94 13.77 -22.85
CA SER A 57 -4.36 13.19 -24.13
C SER A 57 -5.55 13.95 -24.73
N SER A 58 -6.58 14.23 -23.93
CA SER A 58 -7.74 15.04 -24.36
C SER A 58 -7.35 16.47 -24.75
N SER A 59 -6.36 17.06 -24.07
CA SER A 59 -5.85 18.40 -24.36
C SER A 59 -5.08 18.48 -25.68
N ILE A 60 -4.35 17.42 -26.05
CA ILE A 60 -3.59 17.34 -27.31
C ILE A 60 -4.53 17.11 -28.50
N THR A 61 -5.59 16.30 -28.32
CA THR A 61 -6.59 16.02 -29.36
C THR A 61 -7.56 17.19 -29.58
N SER A 62 -7.65 18.14 -28.65
CA SER A 62 -8.58 19.27 -28.74
C SER A 62 -8.22 20.21 -29.90
N PRO A 63 -9.18 20.57 -30.77
CA PRO A 63 -8.95 21.45 -31.94
C PRO A 63 -8.65 22.92 -31.58
N ALA A 64 -8.64 23.28 -30.30
CA ALA A 64 -8.40 24.65 -29.81
C ALA A 64 -6.94 25.13 -29.98
N GLY A 65 -6.00 24.24 -30.33
CA GLY A 65 -4.60 24.60 -30.56
C GLY A 65 -3.80 24.88 -29.29
N VAL A 66 -2.47 24.85 -29.40
CA VAL A 66 -1.54 24.87 -28.25
C VAL A 66 -1.63 26.16 -27.41
N SER A 67 -1.99 27.30 -28.02
CA SER A 67 -2.14 28.58 -27.30
C SER A 67 -3.35 28.61 -26.37
N ALA A 68 -4.44 27.94 -26.72
CA ALA A 68 -5.63 27.87 -25.87
C ALA A 68 -5.50 26.77 -24.82
N THR A 69 -4.93 25.63 -25.19
CA THR A 69 -4.85 24.46 -24.33
C THR A 69 -3.55 24.35 -23.54
N ARG A 70 -2.53 25.21 -23.71
CA ARG A 70 -1.27 25.28 -22.89
C ARG A 70 -0.69 23.95 -22.37
N TRP A 71 -0.87 22.86 -23.11
CA TRP A 71 -0.60 21.50 -22.64
C TRP A 71 0.87 21.23 -22.27
N PRO A 72 1.90 21.89 -22.87
CA PRO A 72 3.28 21.68 -22.44
C PRO A 72 3.55 22.19 -21.02
N VAL A 73 2.86 23.27 -20.60
CA VAL A 73 2.96 23.82 -19.23
C VAL A 73 2.40 22.81 -18.22
N PHE A 74 1.35 22.09 -18.61
CA PHE A 74 0.73 21.05 -17.78
C PHE A 74 1.67 19.86 -17.56
N VAL A 75 2.35 19.41 -18.62
CA VAL A 75 3.36 18.34 -18.52
C VAL A 75 4.54 18.78 -17.66
N ALA A 76 5.02 20.02 -17.83
CA ALA A 76 6.09 20.57 -17.01
C ALA A 76 5.69 20.66 -15.52
N LEU A 77 4.45 21.05 -15.23
CA LEU A 77 3.94 21.15 -13.87
C LEU A 77 3.83 19.76 -13.20
N GLY A 78 3.35 18.74 -13.91
CA GLY A 78 3.29 17.36 -13.39
C GLY A 78 4.69 16.75 -13.16
N LEU A 79 5.67 17.07 -14.01
CA LEU A 79 7.07 16.69 -13.79
C LEU A 79 7.66 17.39 -12.56
N LEU A 80 7.37 18.69 -12.40
CA LEU A 80 7.82 19.47 -11.25
C LEU A 80 7.20 18.96 -9.94
N GLU A 81 5.91 18.63 -9.95
CA GLU A 81 5.21 18.00 -8.83
C GLU A 81 5.84 16.67 -8.45
N THR A 82 6.07 15.79 -9.44
CA THR A 82 6.69 14.49 -9.22
C THR A 82 8.10 14.62 -8.61
N ALA A 83 8.91 15.54 -9.14
CA ALA A 83 10.25 15.79 -8.62
C ALA A 83 10.21 16.34 -7.19
N THR A 84 9.32 17.30 -6.91
CA THR A 84 9.15 17.89 -5.57
C THR A 84 8.71 16.84 -4.56
N MET A 85 7.71 16.03 -4.91
CA MET A 85 7.21 14.93 -4.07
C MET A 85 8.28 13.89 -3.78
N TYR A 86 9.08 13.53 -4.78
CA TYR A 86 10.20 12.60 -4.62
C TYR A 86 11.28 13.14 -3.68
N LEU A 87 11.68 14.41 -3.86
CA LEU A 87 12.69 15.06 -3.03
C LEU A 87 12.22 15.25 -1.59
N VAL A 88 11.02 15.81 -1.39
CA VAL A 88 10.44 16.05 -0.06
C VAL A 88 10.19 14.72 0.66
N GLY A 89 9.63 13.73 -0.03
CA GLY A 89 9.41 12.40 0.52
C GLY A 89 10.71 11.73 0.94
N THR A 90 11.73 11.73 0.06
CA THR A 90 13.04 11.13 0.37
C THR A 90 13.73 11.84 1.54
N PHE A 91 13.66 13.17 1.60
CA PHE A 91 14.19 13.95 2.71
C PHE A 91 13.50 13.63 4.04
N CYS A 92 12.16 13.57 4.04
CA CYS A 92 11.40 13.24 5.24
C CYS A 92 11.67 11.81 5.71
N ILE A 93 11.68 10.83 4.80
CA ILE A 93 11.94 9.41 5.14
C ILE A 93 13.36 9.24 5.72
N THR A 94 14.36 9.89 5.13
CA THR A 94 15.76 9.74 5.59
C THR A 94 16.05 10.47 6.89
N ARG A 95 15.45 11.65 7.11
CA ARG A 95 15.71 12.47 8.31
C ARG A 95 14.87 12.06 9.51
N LEU A 96 13.63 11.62 9.28
CA LEU A 96 12.70 11.25 10.35
C LEU A 96 12.66 9.73 10.62
N ARG A 97 13.43 8.92 9.87
CA ARG A 97 13.46 7.44 9.95
C ARG A 97 12.05 6.85 10.04
N LEU A 98 11.14 7.37 9.22
CA LEU A 98 9.75 6.96 9.24
C LEU A 98 9.64 5.51 8.77
N LEU A 99 8.86 4.73 9.51
CA LEU A 99 8.46 3.39 9.14
C LEU A 99 7.55 3.54 7.92
N THR A 100 8.09 3.21 6.75
CA THR A 100 7.29 3.05 5.52
C THR A 100 7.10 1.55 5.30
N PRO A 101 5.98 1.08 4.75
CA PRO A 101 5.80 -0.34 4.41
C PRO A 101 7.00 -0.86 3.60
N GLY A 102 7.68 -1.90 4.09
CA GLY A 102 8.94 -2.42 3.52
C GLY A 102 10.23 -1.87 4.14
N ARG A 103 10.13 -1.00 5.15
CA ARG A 103 11.23 -0.50 5.98
C ARG A 103 10.95 -0.68 7.47
N GLU A 104 10.26 -1.75 7.83
CA GLU A 104 10.19 -2.22 9.22
C GLU A 104 11.62 -2.44 9.74
N THR A 105 11.91 -1.90 10.92
CA THR A 105 13.23 -2.10 11.55
C THR A 105 13.24 -3.50 12.17
N ALA A 106 14.38 -4.18 12.18
CA ALA A 106 14.57 -5.50 12.80
C ALA A 106 14.06 -5.63 14.26
N ALA A 107 13.73 -4.53 14.94
CA ALA A 107 13.05 -4.53 16.23
C ALA A 107 11.61 -5.09 16.17
N GLU A 108 10.92 -5.02 15.02
CA GLU A 108 9.61 -5.66 14.82
C GLU A 108 9.73 -7.16 14.49
N ASP A 109 10.87 -7.59 13.94
CA ASP A 109 11.20 -9.03 13.83
C ASP A 109 11.39 -9.63 15.22
N GLU A 110 11.99 -8.90 16.18
CA GLU A 110 12.09 -9.37 17.57
C GLU A 110 10.72 -9.47 18.25
N HIS A 111 9.81 -8.52 18.03
CA HIS A 111 8.45 -8.63 18.57
C HIS A 111 7.65 -9.78 17.92
N SER A 112 7.87 -10.03 16.62
CA SER A 112 7.30 -11.18 15.91
C SER A 112 7.86 -12.51 16.41
N GLN A 113 9.14 -12.55 16.79
CA GLN A 113 9.76 -13.72 17.44
C GLN A 113 9.26 -13.90 18.88
N GLN A 114 9.01 -12.81 19.61
CA GLN A 114 8.46 -12.87 20.97
C GLN A 114 6.99 -13.34 20.99
N ALA A 115 6.15 -12.89 20.04
CA ALA A 115 4.80 -13.41 19.87
C ALA A 115 4.77 -14.91 19.48
N ASN A 116 5.78 -15.39 18.75
CA ASN A 116 5.95 -16.81 18.45
C ASN A 116 6.37 -17.63 19.70
N SER A 117 7.04 -16.99 20.66
CA SER A 117 7.42 -17.60 21.94
C SER A 117 6.29 -17.64 22.99
N GLU A 118 5.28 -16.76 22.90
CA GLU A 118 4.11 -16.79 23.78
C GLU A 118 3.07 -17.84 23.38
N HIS A 119 3.06 -18.28 22.10
CA HIS A 119 2.11 -19.27 21.59
C HIS A 119 2.73 -20.29 20.61
N PRO A 120 3.78 -21.04 21.01
CA PRO A 120 4.33 -22.11 20.19
C PRO A 120 3.28 -23.15 19.79
N ASP A 121 2.25 -23.35 20.62
CA ASP A 121 1.18 -24.31 20.37
C ASP A 121 0.23 -23.91 19.25
N LYS A 122 -0.05 -22.60 19.05
CA LYS A 122 -1.05 -22.18 18.05
C LYS A 122 -0.57 -22.47 16.63
N GLY A 123 0.71 -22.23 16.35
CA GLY A 123 1.30 -22.55 15.05
C GLY A 123 1.32 -24.06 14.79
N ALA A 124 1.70 -24.84 15.80
CA ALA A 124 1.70 -26.30 15.72
C ALA A 124 0.28 -26.89 15.51
N LEU A 125 -0.72 -26.37 16.22
CA LEU A 125 -2.15 -26.75 16.07
C LEU A 125 -2.69 -26.43 14.67
N VAL A 126 -2.33 -25.27 14.11
CA VAL A 126 -2.74 -24.91 12.74
C VAL A 126 -2.09 -25.85 11.71
N ILE A 127 -0.81 -26.18 11.88
CA ILE A 127 -0.11 -27.13 10.99
C ILE A 127 -0.70 -28.55 11.12
N ALA A 128 -1.03 -28.99 12.34
CA ALA A 128 -1.69 -30.26 12.58
C ALA A 128 -3.08 -30.32 11.92
N GLY A 129 -3.89 -29.26 12.07
CA GLY A 129 -5.20 -29.14 11.43
C GLY A 129 -5.16 -29.04 9.90
N LEU A 130 -4.02 -28.70 9.31
CA LEU A 130 -3.81 -28.70 7.86
C LEU A 130 -3.34 -30.05 7.31
N GLY A 131 -3.28 -31.09 8.14
CA GLY A 131 -2.82 -32.43 7.73
C GLY A 131 -1.31 -32.64 7.84
N GLY A 132 -0.64 -31.82 8.67
CA GLY A 132 0.79 -31.96 8.95
C GLY A 132 1.69 -31.15 8.01
N LYS A 133 2.98 -31.06 8.37
CA LYS A 133 3.96 -30.23 7.66
C LYS A 133 4.17 -30.69 6.22
N GLU A 134 4.06 -31.99 5.94
CA GLU A 134 4.14 -32.54 4.58
C GLU A 134 3.00 -32.11 3.63
N ASN A 135 1.87 -31.61 4.15
CA ASN A 135 0.73 -31.20 3.32
C ASN A 135 0.80 -29.73 2.88
N VAL A 136 1.66 -28.91 3.51
CA VAL A 136 1.81 -27.48 3.22
C VAL A 136 2.86 -27.27 2.13
N CYS A 137 2.45 -26.74 0.98
CA CYS A 137 3.35 -26.46 -0.15
C CYS A 137 3.94 -25.06 -0.08
N ALA A 138 3.12 -24.04 0.20
CA ALA A 138 3.57 -22.66 0.31
C ALA A 138 2.69 -21.88 1.30
N VAL A 139 3.30 -20.94 1.99
CA VAL A 139 2.62 -20.03 2.92
C VAL A 139 2.83 -18.60 2.45
N GLY A 140 1.74 -17.95 2.08
CA GLY A 140 1.69 -16.53 1.74
C GLY A 140 0.92 -15.76 2.81
N ASN A 141 1.31 -14.52 3.07
CA ASN A 141 0.68 -13.66 4.06
C ASN A 141 0.22 -12.36 3.40
N CYS A 142 -0.97 -11.90 3.77
CA CYS A 142 -1.47 -10.55 3.56
C CYS A 142 -1.90 -9.99 4.92
N PHE A 143 -2.00 -8.67 5.06
CA PHE A 143 -2.23 -7.96 6.35
C PHE A 143 -3.24 -8.61 7.32
N THR A 144 -4.29 -9.24 6.81
CA THR A 144 -5.30 -9.97 7.61
C THR A 144 -5.56 -11.40 7.15
N ARG A 145 -4.82 -11.92 6.17
CA ARG A 145 -5.07 -13.23 5.57
C ARG A 145 -3.79 -14.02 5.39
N LEU A 146 -3.72 -15.17 6.04
CA LEU A 146 -2.74 -16.21 5.75
C LEU A 146 -3.31 -17.10 4.63
N ARG A 147 -2.64 -17.15 3.49
CA ARG A 147 -2.94 -18.05 2.36
C ARG A 147 -1.99 -19.23 2.45
N ILE A 148 -2.53 -20.44 2.45
CA ILE A 148 -1.75 -21.66 2.55
C ILE A 148 -2.12 -22.52 1.35
N ASP A 149 -1.13 -22.84 0.52
CA ASP A 149 -1.28 -23.82 -0.54
C ASP A 149 -1.09 -25.21 0.06
N VAL A 150 -2.08 -26.06 -0.11
CA VAL A 150 -2.16 -27.40 0.49
C VAL A 150 -2.27 -28.44 -0.61
N ARG A 151 -1.56 -29.56 -0.47
CA ARG A 151 -1.53 -30.63 -1.48
C ARG A 151 -2.83 -31.43 -1.54
N ASP A 152 -3.41 -31.71 -0.37
CA ASP A 152 -4.68 -32.40 -0.22
C ASP A 152 -5.67 -31.51 0.58
N PRO A 153 -6.76 -31.02 -0.05
CA PRO A 153 -7.74 -30.14 0.58
C PRO A 153 -8.76 -30.88 1.45
N ARG A 154 -8.63 -32.20 1.66
CA ARG A 154 -9.56 -32.93 2.53
C ARG A 154 -9.57 -32.30 3.93
N PRO A 155 -10.73 -31.88 4.45
CA PRO A 155 -10.81 -31.24 5.75
C PRO A 155 -10.37 -32.24 6.83
N TYR A 156 -9.33 -31.89 7.58
CA TYR A 156 -9.08 -32.55 8.85
C TYR A 156 -10.25 -32.21 9.78
N PRO A 157 -10.84 -33.19 10.50
CA PRO A 157 -12.00 -32.94 11.36
C PRO A 157 -11.66 -31.90 12.42
N THR A 158 -12.21 -30.69 12.27
CA THR A 158 -12.04 -29.53 13.16
C THR A 158 -12.39 -29.85 14.62
N ASP A 159 -13.22 -30.87 14.81
CA ASP A 159 -13.63 -31.47 16.08
C ASP A 159 -12.51 -32.16 16.86
N ALA A 160 -11.42 -32.59 16.21
CA ALA A 160 -10.23 -33.11 16.90
C ALA A 160 -9.39 -31.98 17.51
N VAL A 161 -9.22 -30.87 16.79
CA VAL A 161 -8.45 -29.69 17.22
C VAL A 161 -9.15 -28.97 18.38
N GLU A 162 -10.49 -28.90 18.37
CA GLU A 162 -11.25 -28.30 19.47
C GLU A 162 -11.28 -29.18 20.74
N ARG A 163 -11.07 -30.50 20.61
CA ARG A 163 -10.92 -31.41 21.77
C ARG A 163 -9.57 -31.23 22.45
N GLU A 164 -8.48 -31.20 21.69
CA GLU A 164 -7.14 -30.92 22.26
C GLU A 164 -7.07 -29.53 22.93
N ARG A 165 -7.76 -28.54 22.36
CA ARG A 165 -7.88 -27.20 22.95
C ARG A 165 -8.66 -27.17 24.28
N ARG A 166 -9.60 -28.10 24.49
CA ARG A 166 -10.35 -28.25 25.73
C ARG A 166 -9.55 -28.99 26.80
N GLU A 167 -8.74 -29.95 26.40
CA GLU A 167 -7.85 -30.70 27.29
C GLU A 167 -6.69 -29.82 27.79
N GLN A 168 -6.04 -29.04 26.91
CA GLN A 168 -4.98 -28.08 27.29
C GLN A 168 -5.47 -26.86 28.10
N ARG A 169 -6.78 -26.63 28.21
CA ARG A 169 -7.39 -25.58 29.04
C ARG A 169 -7.84 -26.11 30.42
N ALA A 170 -7.82 -27.43 30.61
CA ALA A 170 -8.26 -28.08 31.84
C ALA A 170 -7.11 -28.34 32.83
N ASP A 171 -5.86 -28.17 32.40
CA ASP A 171 -4.63 -28.14 33.22
C ASP A 171 -4.17 -26.69 33.47
#